data_AF-A0A9X8YM83-F1
#
_entry.id   AF-A0A9X8YM83-F1
#
_cell.length_a   1.000
_cell.length_b   1.000
_cell.length_c   1.000
_cell.angle_alpha   90.00
_cell.angle_beta   90.00
_cell.angle_gamma   90.00
#
_symmetry.space_group_name_H-M   'P 1'
#
loop_
_entity.id
_entity.type
_entity.pdbx_description
1 polymer ?
#
loop_
_entity_poly.entity_id
_entity_poly.type
_entity_poly.pdbx_seq_one_letter_code
_entity_poly.pdbx_strand_id
1 'polypeptide(L)'
;DNAGMGSSGGQFANLRSGLNLLGWRLRNYSTWTRDSGRGGDTQSHFNSINTYIAHDVKSLQGEFVAGDYSTSGDVFDSVPFRGMQLASDQGMLPDSMRGFAPIIRGVANSNAQVTVRQNGNVIYQAYVPPGPFEIKDLYPSSDSGD
;
A
#
# COMPACT_ATOMS: atom_id res chain seq x y z
N ASP A 1 53.17 -13.57 -27.24
CA ASP A 1 51.71 -13.65 -27.44
C ASP A 1 51.00 -12.76 -26.43
N ASN A 2 50.38 -11.67 -26.88
CA ASN A 2 49.70 -10.70 -26.01
C ASN A 2 48.20 -10.73 -26.34
N ALA A 3 47.45 -11.59 -25.68
CA ALA A 3 46.00 -11.66 -25.81
C ALA A 3 45.38 -10.53 -24.98
N GLY A 4 44.95 -9.45 -25.65
CA GLY A 4 44.28 -8.33 -25.01
C GLY A 4 43.03 -8.78 -24.26
N MET A 5 43.00 -8.53 -22.95
CA MET A 5 41.82 -8.71 -22.11
C MET A 5 40.75 -7.70 -22.55
N GLY A 6 39.83 -8.13 -23.41
CA GLY A 6 38.63 -7.36 -23.73
C GLY A 6 37.75 -7.23 -22.49
N SER A 7 37.68 -6.02 -21.93
CA SER A 7 36.75 -5.66 -20.85
C SER A 7 35.32 -5.80 -21.34
N SER A 8 34.57 -6.78 -20.82
CA SER A 8 33.12 -6.85 -20.97
C SER A 8 32.49 -6.05 -19.82
N GLY A 9 31.88 -4.91 -20.13
CA GLY A 9 31.14 -4.08 -19.19
C GLY A 9 29.63 -4.13 -19.45
N GLY A 10 28.84 -4.23 -18.38
CA GLY A 10 27.40 -4.06 -18.41
C GLY A 10 27.00 -2.85 -17.58
N GLN A 11 26.06 -2.04 -18.07
CA GLN A 11 25.45 -0.93 -17.34
C GLN A 11 23.96 -1.23 -17.16
N PHE A 12 23.44 -0.94 -15.98
CA PHE A 12 22.03 -1.09 -15.66
C PHE A 12 21.53 0.19 -14.98
N ALA A 13 20.35 0.65 -15.39
CA ALA A 13 19.66 1.75 -14.74
C ALA A 13 18.19 1.39 -14.52
N ASN A 14 17.67 1.81 -13.38
CA ASN A 14 16.28 1.68 -13.02
C ASN A 14 15.62 3.06 -12.98
N LEU A 15 14.48 3.20 -13.63
CA LEU A 15 13.78 4.47 -13.79
C LEU A 15 12.36 4.32 -13.27
N ARG A 16 12.06 5.05 -12.19
CA ARG A 16 10.72 5.20 -11.63
C ARG A 16 10.27 6.62 -11.91
N SER A 17 9.37 6.79 -12.87
CA SER A 17 8.83 8.09 -13.23
C SER A 17 7.37 8.21 -12.82
N GLY A 18 6.93 9.43 -12.54
CA GLY A 18 5.56 9.68 -12.15
C GLY A 18 5.16 11.12 -12.32
N LEU A 19 3.87 11.31 -12.61
CA LEU A 19 3.24 12.62 -12.72
C LEU A 19 1.97 12.63 -11.86
N ASN A 20 1.70 13.75 -11.20
CA ASN A 20 0.52 13.95 -10.38
C ASN A 20 -0.21 15.19 -10.88
N LEU A 21 -1.49 15.05 -11.22
CA LEU A 21 -2.31 16.17 -11.70
C LEU A 21 -3.77 15.96 -11.31
N LEU A 22 -4.36 16.93 -10.59
CA LEU A 22 -5.80 16.92 -10.24
C LEU A 22 -6.28 15.58 -9.62
N GLY A 23 -5.47 14.99 -8.74
CA GLY A 23 -5.76 13.69 -8.10
C GLY A 23 -5.46 12.46 -8.96
N TRP A 24 -5.11 12.63 -10.24
CA TRP A 24 -4.61 11.54 -11.08
C TRP A 24 -3.11 11.33 -10.86
N ARG A 25 -2.72 10.07 -10.75
CA ARG A 25 -1.35 9.60 -10.52
C ARG A 25 -0.93 8.72 -11.68
N LEU A 26 -0.14 9.25 -12.60
CA LEU A 26 0.53 8.44 -13.62
C LEU A 26 1.84 7.90 -13.04
N ARG A 27 2.09 6.61 -13.22
CA ARG A 27 3.31 5.93 -12.77
C ARG A 27 3.87 5.06 -13.88
N ASN A 28 5.18 5.07 -14.03
CA ASN A 28 5.90 4.18 -14.94
C ASN A 28 7.17 3.65 -14.27
N TYR A 29 7.39 2.36 -14.44
CA TYR A 29 8.59 1.66 -14.04
C TYR A 29 9.28 1.08 -15.26
N SER A 30 10.52 1.50 -15.50
CA SER A 30 11.30 1.08 -16.65
C SER A 30 12.73 0.71 -16.24
N THR A 31 13.34 -0.20 -16.98
CA THR A 31 14.75 -0.54 -16.87
C THR A 31 15.48 -0.23 -18.15
N TRP A 32 16.75 0.14 -18.02
CA TRP A 32 17.65 0.31 -19.14
C TRP A 32 18.90 -0.54 -18.89
N THR A 33 19.28 -1.34 -19.87
CA THR A 33 20.52 -2.10 -19.85
C THR A 33 21.37 -1.70 -21.03
N ARG A 34 22.69 -1.74 -20.85
CA ARG A 34 23.65 -1.61 -21.92
C ARG A 34 24.75 -2.62 -21.73
N ASP A 35 24.95 -3.48 -22.72
CA ASP A 35 25.95 -4.52 -22.71
C ASP A 35 26.98 -4.24 -23.82
N SER A 36 28.27 -4.22 -23.46
CA SER A 36 29.36 -4.11 -24.43
C SER A 36 29.99 -5.50 -24.65
N GLY A 37 29.88 -6.01 -25.88
CA GLY A 37 30.44 -7.29 -26.30
C GLY A 37 31.94 -7.23 -26.58
N ARG A 38 32.60 -8.40 -26.56
CA ARG A 38 34.02 -8.56 -26.95
C ARG A 38 34.17 -8.36 -28.46
N GLY A 39 34.20 -7.10 -28.87
CA GLY A 39 34.23 -6.67 -30.27
C GLY A 39 33.93 -5.17 -30.46
N GLY A 40 33.50 -4.47 -29.41
CA GLY A 40 33.12 -3.05 -29.49
C GLY A 40 31.62 -2.83 -29.73
N ASP A 41 30.89 -3.87 -30.11
CA ASP A 41 29.44 -3.83 -30.24
C ASP A 41 28.79 -3.55 -28.89
N THR A 42 28.08 -2.43 -28.83
CA THR A 42 27.33 -1.99 -27.64
C THR A 42 25.85 -2.06 -27.95
N GLN A 43 25.12 -2.92 -27.25
CA GLN A 43 23.67 -3.00 -27.36
C GLN A 43 23.03 -2.35 -26.14
N SER A 44 22.05 -1.47 -26.36
CA SER A 44 21.25 -0.90 -25.29
C SER A 44 19.80 -1.30 -25.43
N HIS A 45 19.19 -1.72 -24.32
CA HIS A 45 17.80 -2.12 -24.27
C HIS A 45 17.07 -1.26 -23.22
N PHE A 46 15.90 -0.74 -23.60
CA PHE A 46 15.00 -0.04 -22.70
C PHE A 46 13.71 -0.84 -22.60
N ASN A 47 13.29 -1.18 -21.39
CA ASN A 47 12.11 -1.97 -21.13
C ASN A 47 11.18 -1.23 -20.16
N SER A 48 9.95 -0.95 -20.58
CA SER A 48 8.91 -0.42 -19.72
C SER A 48 8.14 -1.57 -19.08
N ILE A 49 8.42 -1.83 -17.80
CA ILE A 49 7.92 -2.99 -17.06
C ILE A 49 6.45 -2.81 -16.66
N ASN A 50 6.08 -1.63 -16.16
CA ASN A 50 4.68 -1.31 -15.88
C ASN A 50 4.40 0.17 -16.09
N THR A 51 3.22 0.46 -16.61
CA THR A 51 2.66 1.81 -16.70
C THR A 51 1.20 1.78 -16.32
N TYR A 52 0.80 2.60 -15.35
CA TYR A 52 -0.59 2.73 -14.97
C TYR A 52 -0.92 4.16 -14.56
N ILE A 53 -2.19 4.49 -14.66
CA ILE A 53 -2.77 5.71 -14.12
C ILE A 53 -3.76 5.32 -13.00
N ALA A 54 -3.70 6.03 -11.89
CA ALA A 54 -4.58 5.81 -10.75
C ALA A 54 -5.29 7.10 -10.33
N HIS A 55 -6.48 6.98 -9.72
CA HIS A 55 -7.24 8.09 -9.16
C HIS A 55 -8.09 7.63 -7.98
N ASP A 56 -8.08 8.39 -6.89
CA ASP A 56 -8.84 8.07 -5.69
C ASP A 56 -10.29 8.56 -5.85
N VAL A 57 -11.24 7.64 -5.86
CA VAL A 57 -12.66 7.90 -5.99
C VAL A 57 -13.28 8.00 -4.58
N LYS A 58 -13.21 9.20 -4.00
CA LYS A 58 -13.66 9.47 -2.62
C LYS A 58 -15.08 9.03 -2.30
N SER A 59 -16.01 9.19 -3.25
CA SER A 59 -17.42 8.79 -3.07
C SER A 59 -17.60 7.28 -2.85
N LEU A 60 -16.63 6.47 -3.27
CA LEU A 60 -16.65 5.02 -3.15
C LEU A 60 -15.66 4.50 -2.11
N GLN A 61 -14.90 5.38 -1.46
CA GLN A 61 -13.75 4.99 -0.62
C GLN A 61 -12.87 3.97 -1.35
N GLY A 62 -12.58 4.24 -2.62
CA GLY A 62 -11.88 3.31 -3.49
C GLY A 62 -10.95 3.98 -4.48
N GLU A 63 -10.13 3.17 -5.13
CA GLU A 63 -9.14 3.57 -6.13
C GLU A 63 -9.55 3.02 -7.50
N PHE A 64 -9.54 3.92 -8.49
CA PHE A 64 -9.59 3.55 -9.89
C PHE A 64 -8.17 3.42 -10.43
N VAL A 65 -7.86 2.33 -11.13
CA VAL A 65 -6.58 2.08 -11.79
C VAL A 65 -6.82 1.64 -13.24
N ALA A 66 -6.00 2.14 -14.17
CA ALA A 66 -5.96 1.67 -15.55
C ALA A 66 -4.52 1.53 -16.06
N GLY A 67 -4.21 0.40 -16.71
CA GLY A 67 -2.87 0.08 -17.23
C GLY A 67 -2.37 -1.27 -16.73
N ASP A 68 -1.04 -1.39 -16.60
CA ASP A 68 -0.35 -2.55 -16.04
C ASP A 68 -0.39 -2.50 -14.50
N TYR A 69 -1.12 -3.42 -13.88
CA TYR A 69 -1.28 -3.48 -12.43
C TYR A 69 -1.46 -4.93 -11.94
N SER A 70 -1.55 -5.13 -10.63
CA SER A 70 -1.81 -6.44 -10.03
C SER A 70 -2.99 -6.38 -9.07
N THR A 71 -3.76 -7.46 -8.98
CA THR A 71 -4.89 -7.54 -8.03
C THR A 71 -4.41 -7.59 -6.58
N SER A 72 -5.29 -7.32 -5.61
CA SER A 72 -4.96 -7.56 -4.20
C SER A 72 -4.76 -9.05 -3.93
N GLY A 73 -3.95 -9.35 -2.92
CA GLY A 73 -3.64 -10.70 -2.48
C GLY A 73 -4.47 -11.17 -1.28
N ASP A 74 -5.57 -10.49 -0.94
CA ASP A 74 -6.23 -10.64 0.36
C ASP A 74 -7.04 -11.94 0.48
N VAL A 75 -7.65 -12.38 -0.63
CA VAL A 75 -8.50 -13.59 -0.68
C VAL A 75 -7.91 -14.66 -1.60
N PHE A 76 -7.26 -14.23 -2.69
CA PHE A 76 -6.64 -15.10 -3.68
C PHE A 76 -5.24 -14.58 -4.00
N ASP A 77 -4.44 -15.40 -4.66
CA ASP A 77 -3.13 -14.98 -5.16
C ASP A 77 -3.25 -13.75 -6.07
N SER A 78 -2.32 -12.81 -5.89
CA SER A 78 -2.25 -11.61 -6.73
C SER A 78 -1.92 -11.99 -8.16
N VAL A 79 -2.76 -11.54 -9.10
CA VAL A 79 -2.54 -11.77 -10.54
C VAL A 79 -2.22 -10.44 -11.24
N PRO A 80 -1.15 -10.38 -12.06
CA PRO A 80 -0.87 -9.22 -12.89
C PRO A 80 -1.87 -9.15 -14.05
N PHE A 81 -2.28 -7.94 -14.41
CA PHE A 81 -3.21 -7.69 -15.51
C PHE A 81 -2.89 -6.38 -16.22
N ARG A 82 -3.34 -6.27 -17.48
CA ARG A 82 -3.42 -5.03 -18.23
C ARG A 82 -4.88 -4.71 -18.49
N GLY A 83 -5.41 -3.68 -17.85
CA GLY A 83 -6.84 -3.40 -17.92
C GLY A 83 -7.25 -2.26 -17.01
N MET A 84 -8.48 -2.33 -16.50
CA MET A 84 -9.03 -1.35 -15.57
C MET A 84 -9.55 -2.06 -14.33
N GLN A 85 -9.40 -1.42 -13.17
CA GLN A 85 -9.92 -1.88 -11.89
C GLN A 85 -10.50 -0.70 -11.13
N LEU A 86 -11.63 -0.93 -10.46
CA LEU A 86 -12.16 -0.06 -9.43
C LEU A 86 -12.35 -0.91 -8.19
N ALA A 87 -11.59 -0.63 -7.14
CA ALA A 87 -11.59 -1.42 -5.92
C ALA A 87 -11.68 -0.50 -4.70
N SER A 88 -12.33 -0.95 -3.63
CA SER A 88 -12.30 -0.24 -2.35
C SER A 88 -10.89 -0.23 -1.77
N ASP A 89 -10.48 0.89 -1.19
CA ASP A 89 -9.18 1.07 -0.58
C ASP A 89 -9.36 1.34 0.92
N GLN A 90 -8.91 0.40 1.75
CA GLN A 90 -8.97 0.54 3.21
C GLN A 90 -8.08 1.68 3.71
N GLY A 91 -7.07 2.09 2.94
CA GLY A 91 -6.26 3.28 3.18
C GLY A 91 -7.07 4.59 3.14
N MET A 92 -8.27 4.58 2.55
CA MET A 92 -9.19 5.71 2.55
C MET A 92 -10.14 5.74 3.76
N LEU A 93 -10.17 4.68 4.58
CA LEU A 93 -10.94 4.67 5.82
C LEU A 93 -10.23 5.52 6.90
N PRO A 94 -10.99 6.19 7.79
CA PRO A 94 -10.44 6.79 9.01
C PRO A 94 -9.70 5.76 9.85
N ASP A 95 -8.66 6.21 10.58
CA ASP A 95 -7.84 5.35 11.43
C ASP A 95 -8.63 4.50 12.43
N SER A 96 -9.74 5.02 12.95
CA SER A 96 -10.61 4.26 13.88
C SER A 96 -11.32 3.07 13.23
N MET A 97 -11.41 3.03 11.90
CA MET A 97 -11.98 1.94 11.11
C MET A 97 -10.92 1.14 10.34
N ARG A 98 -9.63 1.49 10.47
CA ARG A 98 -8.51 0.75 9.88
C ARG A 98 -8.03 -0.32 10.87
N GLY A 99 -8.16 -1.59 10.50
CA GLY A 99 -7.77 -2.74 11.33
C GLY A 99 -8.91 -3.28 12.21
N PHE A 100 -8.65 -4.40 12.86
CA PHE A 100 -9.62 -5.00 13.79
C PHE A 100 -9.65 -4.20 15.10
N ALA A 101 -10.65 -3.33 15.26
CA ALA A 101 -10.98 -2.76 16.56
C ALA A 101 -11.87 -3.77 17.33
N PRO A 102 -11.41 -4.35 18.45
CA PRO A 102 -12.24 -5.24 19.24
C PRO A 102 -13.47 -4.49 19.77
N ILE A 103 -14.66 -5.09 19.63
CA ILE A 103 -15.89 -4.50 20.18
C ILE A 103 -15.99 -4.86 21.66
N ILE A 104 -15.85 -3.87 22.56
CA ILE A 104 -16.08 -4.07 23.99
C ILE A 104 -17.56 -3.88 24.28
N ARG A 105 -18.18 -4.90 24.89
CA ARG A 105 -19.58 -4.87 25.34
C ARG A 105 -19.65 -4.93 26.86
N GLY A 106 -20.57 -4.19 27.44
CA GLY A 106 -20.82 -4.21 28.87
C GLY A 106 -22.21 -3.70 29.21
N VAL A 107 -22.56 -3.77 30.49
CA VAL A 107 -23.79 -3.19 31.05
C VAL A 107 -23.40 -2.30 32.20
N ALA A 108 -23.79 -1.03 32.14
CA ALA A 108 -23.59 -0.08 33.22
C ALA A 108 -24.86 -0.04 34.09
N ASN A 109 -24.72 -0.28 35.40
CA ASN A 109 -25.86 -0.24 36.33
C ASN A 109 -26.30 1.21 36.66
N SER A 110 -25.48 2.20 36.34
CA SER A 110 -25.71 3.63 36.55
C SER A 110 -24.91 4.44 35.51
N ASN A 111 -24.95 5.77 35.58
CA ASN A 111 -24.01 6.60 34.82
C ASN A 111 -22.58 6.24 35.23
N ALA A 112 -21.80 5.71 34.30
CA ALA A 112 -20.49 5.16 34.58
C ALA A 112 -19.43 5.77 33.66
N GLN A 113 -18.20 5.85 34.15
CA GLN A 113 -17.04 6.12 33.32
C GLN A 113 -16.38 4.79 32.97
N VAL A 114 -16.27 4.52 31.68
CA VAL A 114 -15.60 3.33 31.16
C VAL A 114 -14.17 3.71 30.77
N THR A 115 -13.19 3.03 31.35
CA THR A 115 -11.77 3.23 31.07
C THR A 115 -11.17 1.92 30.56
N VAL A 116 -10.57 1.95 29.38
CA VAL A 116 -9.91 0.80 28.76
C VAL A 116 -8.40 0.99 28.87
N ARG A 117 -7.69 -0.06 29.30
CA ARG A 117 -6.23 -0.03 29.47
C ARG A 117 -5.56 -1.16 28.69
N GLN A 118 -4.39 -0.88 28.13
CA GLN A 118 -3.51 -1.84 27.46
C GLN A 118 -2.06 -1.57 27.90
N ASN A 119 -1.34 -2.62 28.32
CA ASN A 119 0.03 -2.50 28.86
C ASN A 119 0.17 -1.44 29.95
N GLY A 120 -0.87 -1.29 30.79
CA GLY A 120 -0.91 -0.30 31.87
C GLY A 120 -1.30 1.13 31.44
N ASN A 121 -1.34 1.44 30.15
CA ASN A 121 -1.70 2.75 29.62
C ASN A 121 -3.21 2.85 29.37
N VAL A 122 -3.82 4.01 29.66
CA VAL A 122 -5.23 4.28 29.30
C VAL A 122 -5.29 4.59 27.81
N ILE A 123 -6.00 3.77 27.06
CA ILE A 123 -6.15 3.91 25.60
C ILE A 123 -7.52 4.46 25.20
N TYR A 124 -8.51 4.41 26.10
CA TYR A 124 -9.86 4.94 25.85
C TYR A 124 -10.57 5.26 27.17
N GLN A 125 -11.30 6.37 27.18
CA GLN A 125 -12.09 6.79 28.35
C GLN A 125 -13.34 7.54 27.89
N ALA A 126 -14.53 7.07 28.29
CA ALA A 126 -15.81 7.70 27.94
C ALA A 126 -16.85 7.53 29.05
N TYR A 127 -17.84 8.42 29.11
CA TYR A 127 -19.01 8.27 29.98
C TYR A 127 -20.13 7.56 29.24
N VAL A 128 -20.75 6.58 29.88
CA VAL A 128 -21.88 5.83 29.34
C VAL A 128 -23.10 5.95 30.28
N PRO A 129 -24.31 6.03 29.71
CA PRO A 129 -25.55 6.01 30.51
C PRO A 129 -25.80 4.62 31.12
N PRO A 130 -26.75 4.49 32.07
CA PRO A 130 -27.19 3.19 32.56
C PRO A 130 -27.77 2.34 31.42
N GLY A 131 -27.40 1.07 31.38
CA GLY A 131 -27.84 0.11 30.38
C GLY A 131 -26.69 -0.54 29.59
N PRO A 132 -27.03 -1.37 28.59
CA PRO A 132 -26.05 -1.96 27.69
C PRO A 132 -25.31 -0.90 26.89
N PHE A 133 -24.00 -1.07 26.74
CA PHE A 133 -23.17 -0.22 25.88
C PHE A 133 -22.22 -1.06 25.03
N GLU A 134 -21.80 -0.47 23.91
CA GLU A 134 -20.77 -1.02 23.03
C GLU A 134 -19.75 0.07 22.68
N ILE A 135 -18.46 -0.28 22.70
CA ILE A 135 -17.37 0.58 22.27
C ILE A 135 -16.76 -0.05 21.03
N LYS A 136 -16.84 0.67 19.89
CA LYS A 136 -16.35 0.22 18.57
C LYS A 136 -15.09 0.96 18.11
N ASP A 137 -14.79 2.11 18.71
CA ASP A 137 -13.74 3.04 18.27
C ASP A 137 -12.48 2.90 19.13
N LEU A 138 -12.04 1.66 19.37
CA LEU A 138 -10.74 1.42 19.99
C LEU A 138 -9.68 1.46 18.91
N TYR A 139 -8.83 2.49 18.94
CA TYR A 139 -7.65 2.54 18.11
C TYR A 139 -6.76 1.34 18.43
N PRO A 140 -6.39 0.49 17.46
CA PRO A 140 -5.32 -0.46 17.67
C PRO A 140 -4.05 0.37 17.90
N SER A 141 -3.40 0.21 19.06
CA SER A 141 -2.03 0.67 19.19
C SER A 141 -1.19 -0.17 18.23
N SER A 142 -0.91 0.39 17.06
CA SER A 142 0.00 -0.17 16.06
C SER A 142 1.41 -0.21 16.62
N ASP A 143 1.72 -1.23 17.43
CA ASP A 143 3.01 -1.89 17.56
C ASP A 143 2.95 -2.89 18.71
N SER A 144 2.78 -4.16 18.36
CA SER A 144 3.26 -5.26 19.20
C SER A 144 3.87 -6.27 18.23
N GLY A 145 5.00 -5.87 17.64
CA GLY A 145 6.02 -6.83 17.23
C GLY A 145 6.75 -7.26 18.50
N ASP A 146 6.67 -8.57 18.79
CA ASP A 146 7.34 -9.37 19.83
C ASP A 146 7.74 -8.70 21.17
#